data_AF-A0A6G0NKQ2-F1
#
_entry.id   AF-A0A6G0NKQ2-F1
#
_cell.length_a   1.000
_cell.length_b   1.000
_cell.length_c   1.000
_cell.angle_alpha   90.00
_cell.angle_beta   90.00
_cell.angle_gamma   90.00
#
_symmetry.space_group_name_H-M   'P 1'
#
loop_
_entity.id
_entity.type
_entity.pdbx_description
1 polymer ?
#
loop_
_entity_poly.entity_id
_entity_poly.type
_entity_poly.pdbx_seq_one_letter_code
_entity_poly.pdbx_strand_id
1 'polypeptide(L)'
;MLLHSPESPYIKRVRQALSQVQATEAEIAAWAIVIHRTLKQPEKNAPRSPTPRRTGNDELLRRQTLLLEQQAQLLGGLAADVKELNQRVGRLENPSREDSTQPPPGVAGKSIPPSDAARATPGRAHSRAKPLASVWYEWFLPALPNARQNRRRHHECKVAVSFMRIFLPMGYDVTGEESDAKGRILSSGREAEANILAFLEAKNIKAKSHGTIVKVLKRMHAEGKLNEQISRYQKLHQEGKAVEGSPLHVLKPCNNQSTMLFKC
;
A
#
# COMPACT_ATOMS: atom_id res chain seq x y z
N MET A 1 36.32 9.79 -15.53
CA MET A 1 35.17 10.67 -15.25
C MET A 1 34.43 10.88 -16.56
N LEU A 2 33.16 10.46 -16.64
CA LEU A 2 32.35 10.68 -17.84
C LEU A 2 31.96 12.17 -17.87
N LEU A 3 32.57 12.92 -18.78
CA LEU A 3 32.20 14.31 -19.05
C LEU A 3 30.84 14.30 -19.77
N HIS A 4 29.75 14.44 -19.02
CA HIS A 4 28.45 14.64 -19.63
C HIS A 4 28.41 16.04 -20.26
N SER A 5 28.03 16.11 -21.54
CA SER A 5 27.82 17.38 -22.25
C SER A 5 26.79 18.24 -21.48
N PRO A 6 27.03 19.56 -21.31
CA PRO A 6 26.18 20.48 -20.55
C PRO A 6 24.72 20.52 -21.05
N GLU A 7 24.50 20.10 -22.30
CA GLU A 7 23.19 20.01 -22.95
C GLU A 7 22.46 18.67 -22.75
N SER A 8 23.07 17.74 -22.01
CA SER A 8 22.45 16.45 -21.74
C SER A 8 21.12 16.62 -20.99
N PRO A 9 20.06 15.89 -21.38
CA PRO A 9 18.77 15.93 -20.69
C PRO A 9 18.87 15.53 -19.22
N TYR A 10 19.91 14.79 -18.83
CA TYR A 10 20.21 14.49 -17.43
C TYR A 10 20.63 15.76 -16.65
N ILE A 11 21.58 16.54 -17.19
CA ILE A 11 22.08 17.76 -16.55
C ILE A 11 20.98 18.82 -16.45
N LYS A 12 20.13 18.96 -17.48
CA LYS A 12 18.98 19.88 -17.44
C LYS A 12 18.00 19.54 -16.32
N ARG A 13 17.67 18.26 -16.13
CA ARG A 13 16.81 17.81 -15.03
C ARG A 13 17.45 18.04 -13.66
N VAL A 14 18.76 17.80 -13.53
CA VAL A 14 19.47 18.08 -12.27
C VAL A 14 19.39 19.57 -11.96
N ARG A 15 19.75 20.45 -12.90
CA ARG A 15 19.68 21.91 -12.69
C ARG A 15 18.28 22.40 -12.35
N GLN A 16 17.24 21.85 -12.98
CA GLN A 16 15.85 22.16 -12.65
C GLN A 16 15.46 21.71 -11.24
N ALA A 17 15.96 20.56 -10.77
CA ALA A 17 15.76 20.14 -9.39
C ALA A 17 16.53 21.02 -8.41
N LEU A 18 17.72 21.51 -8.79
CA LEU A 18 18.51 22.43 -7.97
C LEU A 18 17.82 23.78 -7.78
N SER A 19 17.20 24.31 -8.84
CA SER A 19 16.45 25.57 -8.74
C SER A 19 15.21 25.45 -7.86
N GLN A 20 14.56 24.28 -7.81
CA GLN A 20 13.42 24.03 -6.91
C GLN A 20 13.83 24.00 -5.43
N VAL A 21 15.04 23.53 -5.13
CA VAL A 21 15.56 23.39 -3.75
C VAL A 21 16.36 24.62 -3.32
N GLN A 22 16.48 25.65 -4.17
CA GLN A 22 17.31 26.84 -3.96
C GLN A 22 18.77 26.51 -3.61
N ALA A 23 19.27 25.37 -4.08
CA ALA A 23 20.64 24.93 -3.85
C ALA A 23 21.49 25.26 -5.09
N THR A 24 22.67 25.82 -4.86
CA THR A 24 23.63 26.14 -5.91
C THR A 24 24.49 24.91 -6.25
N GLU A 25 24.99 24.88 -7.49
CA GLU A 25 25.91 23.81 -7.93
C GLU A 25 27.20 23.77 -7.07
N ALA A 26 27.63 24.93 -6.55
CA ALA A 26 28.77 25.06 -5.65
C ALA A 26 28.52 24.43 -4.27
N GLU A 27 27.32 24.58 -3.69
CA GLU A 27 26.96 23.96 -2.41
C GLU A 27 26.93 22.43 -2.52
N ILE A 28 26.41 21.90 -3.63
CA ILE A 28 26.36 20.46 -3.86
C ILE A 28 27.75 19.89 -4.10
N ALA A 29 28.61 20.62 -4.82
CA ALA A 29 30.01 20.25 -4.95
C ALA A 29 30.72 20.25 -3.58
N ALA A 30 30.45 21.24 -2.72
CA ALA A 30 31.00 21.29 -1.38
C ALA A 30 30.54 20.10 -0.52
N TRP A 31 29.25 19.75 -0.56
CA TRP A 31 28.73 18.58 0.14
C TRP A 31 29.33 17.27 -0.39
N ALA A 32 29.48 17.13 -1.71
CA ALA A 32 30.11 15.97 -2.31
C ALA A 32 31.57 15.81 -1.84
N ILE A 33 32.32 16.90 -1.73
CA ILE A 33 33.69 16.90 -1.20
C ILE A 33 33.71 16.48 0.28
N VAL A 34 32.81 17.01 1.11
CA VAL A 34 32.71 16.66 2.53
C VAL A 34 32.33 15.18 2.72
N ILE A 35 31.35 14.69 1.96
CA ILE A 35 30.94 13.28 1.96
C ILE A 35 32.10 12.39 1.48
N HIS A 36 32.80 12.76 0.41
CA HIS A 36 33.97 12.02 -0.04
C HIS A 36 35.10 12.01 1.00
N ARG A 37 35.32 13.12 1.71
CA ARG A 37 36.35 13.22 2.74
C ARG A 37 36.02 12.38 3.98
N THR A 38 34.76 12.35 4.39
CA THR A 38 34.28 11.54 5.53
C THR A 38 34.28 10.04 5.21
N LEU A 39 33.92 9.66 3.98
CA LEU A 39 33.94 8.26 3.54
C LEU A 39 35.36 7.75 3.21
N LYS A 40 36.28 8.63 2.81
CA LYS A 40 37.66 8.25 2.46
C LYS A 40 38.64 8.30 3.62
N GLN A 41 38.29 8.74 4.83
CA GLN A 41 39.23 8.65 5.94
C GLN A 41 39.47 7.17 6.29
N PRO A 42 40.67 6.61 6.04
CA PRO A 42 41.09 5.43 6.75
C PRO A 42 41.51 5.91 8.14
N GLU A 43 41.10 5.20 9.17
CA GLU A 43 41.77 5.16 10.47
C GLU A 43 43.29 4.91 10.26
N LYS A 44 44.09 5.96 10.03
CA LYS A 44 45.54 6.05 10.22
C LYS A 44 46.09 7.37 9.70
N ASN A 45 46.42 8.26 10.64
CA ASN A 45 47.79 8.73 10.86
C ASN A 45 47.79 9.73 12.02
N ALA A 46 48.10 9.24 13.21
CA ALA A 46 48.59 10.06 14.31
C ALA A 46 50.08 9.73 14.53
N PRO A 47 50.98 10.73 14.52
CA PRO A 47 52.20 10.67 15.31
C PRO A 47 51.89 11.14 16.74
N ARG A 48 52.37 10.34 17.72
CA ARG A 48 52.50 10.62 19.18
C ARG A 48 52.88 12.09 19.44
N SER A 49 52.46 12.84 20.45
CA SER A 49 51.88 12.71 21.82
C SER A 49 51.51 14.15 22.29
N PRO A 50 51.06 14.48 23.52
CA PRO A 50 50.54 13.70 24.64
C PRO A 50 49.02 13.95 24.86
N THR A 51 48.40 13.12 25.69
CA THR A 51 46.99 13.29 26.14
C THR A 51 46.68 14.73 26.56
N PRO A 52 45.50 15.25 26.20
CA PRO A 52 44.43 15.16 27.19
C PRO A 52 43.03 14.88 26.59
N ARG A 53 42.17 14.33 27.46
CA ARG A 53 40.69 14.33 27.40
C ARG A 53 40.00 13.12 26.74
N ARG A 54 39.94 12.05 27.53
CA ARG A 54 38.89 11.01 27.51
C ARG A 54 37.45 11.56 27.62
N THR A 55 37.26 12.84 27.96
CA THR A 55 35.94 13.44 28.25
C THR A 55 35.02 13.57 27.04
N GLY A 56 35.54 13.65 25.80
CA GLY A 56 34.71 13.82 24.61
C GLY A 56 33.86 12.59 24.28
N ASN A 57 34.43 11.40 24.51
CA ASN A 57 33.73 10.13 24.28
C ASN A 57 32.74 9.82 25.41
N ASP A 58 33.08 10.15 26.66
CA ASP A 58 32.20 9.97 27.81
C ASP A 58 30.97 10.88 27.74
N GLU A 59 31.13 12.14 27.30
CA GLU A 59 30.02 13.07 27.09
C GLU A 59 29.12 12.64 25.93
N LEU A 60 29.70 12.12 24.85
CA LEU A 60 28.94 11.60 23.70
C LEU A 60 28.15 10.34 24.08
N LEU A 61 28.77 9.42 24.82
CA LEU A 61 28.10 8.24 25.37
C LEU A 61 26.96 8.65 26.30
N ARG A 62 27.20 9.63 27.19
CA ARG A 62 26.18 10.15 28.11
C ARG A 62 24.99 10.75 27.36
N ARG A 63 25.23 11.54 26.31
CA ARG A 63 24.18 12.08 25.45
C ARG A 63 23.40 10.99 24.72
N GLN A 64 24.10 9.96 24.23
CA GLN A 64 23.46 8.83 23.56
C GLN A 64 22.59 8.01 24.52
N THR A 65 23.05 7.77 25.75
CA THR A 65 22.26 7.12 26.81
C THR A 65 21.01 7.92 27.16
N LEU A 66 21.14 9.25 27.29
CA LEU A 66 20.01 10.13 27.61
C LEU A 66 18.96 10.13 26.50
N LEU A 67 19.38 10.13 25.23
CA LEU A 67 18.46 10.03 24.09
C LEU A 67 17.74 8.67 24.05
N LEU A 68 18.45 7.57 24.34
CA LEU A 68 17.84 6.24 24.41
C LEU A 68 16.81 6.15 25.55
N GLU A 69 17.11 6.75 26.70
CA GLU A 69 16.19 6.80 27.84
C GLU A 69 14.95 7.64 27.53
N GLN A 70 15.12 8.80 26.88
CA GLN A 70 14.01 9.62 26.41
C GLN A 70 13.13 8.87 25.41
N GLN A 71 13.74 8.16 24.46
CA GLN A 71 13.00 7.33 23.49
C GLN A 71 12.24 6.20 24.19
N ALA A 72 12.83 5.56 25.20
CA ALA A 72 12.16 4.52 25.97
C ALA A 72 10.95 5.05 26.75
N GLN A 73 11.05 6.24 27.34
CA GLN A 73 9.94 6.90 28.02
C GLN A 73 8.82 7.27 27.05
N LEU A 74 9.14 7.82 25.89
CA LEU A 74 8.15 8.13 24.84
C LEU A 74 7.45 6.87 24.33
N LEU A 75 8.20 5.78 24.09
CA LEU A 75 7.61 4.50 23.70
C LEU A 75 6.71 3.93 24.79
N GLY A 76 7.10 4.07 26.07
CA GLY A 76 6.28 3.65 27.21
C GLY A 76 4.97 4.45 27.32
N GLY A 77 5.04 5.77 27.16
CA GLY A 77 3.86 6.65 27.15
C GLY A 77 2.91 6.32 26.00
N LEU A 78 3.42 6.20 24.78
CA LEU A 78 2.62 5.82 23.61
C LEU A 78 1.99 4.42 23.79
N ALA A 79 2.69 3.47 24.39
CA ALA A 79 2.13 2.16 24.68
C ALA A 79 1.00 2.21 25.72
N ALA A 80 1.12 3.08 26.73
CA ALA A 80 0.07 3.32 27.72
C ALA A 80 -1.16 3.98 27.07
N ASP A 81 -0.94 5.00 26.22
CA ASP A 81 -2.01 5.69 25.49
C ASP A 81 -2.76 4.75 24.56
N VAL A 82 -2.05 3.89 23.80
CA VAL A 82 -2.67 2.87 22.95
C VAL A 82 -3.48 1.87 23.79
N LYS A 83 -2.96 1.48 24.95
CA LYS A 83 -3.68 0.58 25.87
C LYS A 83 -4.94 1.24 26.44
N GLU A 84 -4.89 2.54 26.76
CA GLU A 84 -6.05 3.30 27.20
C GLU A 84 -7.08 3.48 26.08
N LEU A 85 -6.63 3.84 24.86
CA LEU A 85 -7.50 3.97 23.70
C LEU A 85 -8.20 2.64 23.39
N ASN A 86 -7.47 1.52 23.40
CA ASN A 86 -8.05 0.20 23.20
C ASN A 86 -9.06 -0.17 24.30
N GLN A 87 -8.82 0.21 25.55
CA GLN A 87 -9.80 0.02 26.62
C GLN A 87 -11.05 0.87 26.41
N ARG A 88 -10.89 2.14 25.99
CA ARG A 88 -12.00 3.03 25.69
C ARG A 88 -12.83 2.51 24.51
N VAL A 89 -12.17 2.08 23.44
CA VAL A 89 -12.81 1.43 22.28
C VAL A 89 -13.53 0.17 22.72
N GLY A 90 -12.89 -0.70 23.53
CA GLY A 90 -13.54 -1.91 24.05
C GLY A 90 -14.77 -1.65 24.94
N ARG A 91 -14.78 -0.56 25.70
CA ARG A 91 -15.97 -0.12 26.47
C ARG A 91 -17.08 0.41 25.55
N LEU A 92 -16.72 1.14 24.49
CA LEU A 92 -17.67 1.65 23.50
C LEU A 92 -18.22 0.52 22.59
N GLU A 93 -17.43 -0.52 22.35
CA GLU A 93 -17.82 -1.69 21.56
C GLU A 93 -18.69 -2.70 22.34
N ASN A 94 -18.69 -2.66 23.69
CA ASN A 94 -19.55 -3.49 24.55
C ASN A 94 -20.39 -2.68 25.56
N PRO A 95 -21.40 -1.90 25.13
CA PRO A 95 -22.33 -1.25 26.04
C PRO A 95 -23.42 -2.25 26.48
N SER A 96 -23.10 -3.26 27.29
CA SER A 96 -24.12 -4.02 28.03
C SER A 96 -23.56 -5.00 29.08
N ARG A 97 -23.95 -4.72 30.34
CA ARG A 97 -24.31 -5.62 31.46
C ARG A 97 -23.61 -5.29 32.77
N GLU A 98 -23.69 -4.04 33.23
CA GLU A 98 -23.59 -3.75 34.66
C GLU A 98 -24.53 -2.57 35.00
N ASP A 99 -25.83 -2.85 35.13
CA ASP A 99 -26.62 -2.31 36.24
C ASP A 99 -27.94 -3.09 36.45
N SER A 100 -28.38 -3.13 37.71
CA SER A 100 -29.60 -3.70 38.29
C SER A 100 -29.68 -5.19 38.70
N THR A 101 -29.44 -5.33 40.01
CA THR A 101 -29.78 -6.33 41.01
C THR A 101 -31.26 -6.83 41.03
N GLN A 102 -31.40 -8.16 41.08
CA GLN A 102 -32.46 -9.07 41.62
C GLN A 102 -33.89 -9.24 41.02
N PRO A 103 -34.47 -10.47 41.10
CA PRO A 103 -35.78 -10.89 40.55
C PRO A 103 -36.91 -11.01 41.60
N PRO A 104 -38.19 -11.21 41.19
CA PRO A 104 -38.89 -12.47 41.51
C PRO A 104 -39.86 -13.00 40.39
N PRO A 105 -40.50 -14.19 40.56
CA PRO A 105 -40.89 -15.10 39.47
C PRO A 105 -42.41 -15.19 39.15
N GLY A 106 -42.71 -15.80 37.99
CA GLY A 106 -44.06 -16.21 37.54
C GLY A 106 -44.61 -15.26 36.46
N VAL A 107 -45.21 -15.67 35.34
CA VAL A 107 -45.95 -16.89 35.01
C VAL A 107 -45.95 -17.06 33.47
N ALA A 108 -45.83 -18.31 33.02
CA ALA A 108 -46.25 -18.90 31.74
C ALA A 108 -46.54 -18.03 30.50
N GLY A 109 -45.88 -18.35 29.38
CA GLY A 109 -46.53 -18.21 28.06
C GLY A 109 -45.63 -18.09 26.83
N LYS A 110 -45.41 -19.23 26.16
CA LYS A 110 -45.22 -19.39 24.70
C LYS A 110 -43.85 -19.10 24.04
N SER A 111 -43.13 -20.22 23.89
CA SER A 111 -42.12 -20.64 22.93
C SER A 111 -42.08 -19.97 21.55
N ILE A 112 -40.90 -19.45 21.16
CA ILE A 112 -40.25 -19.55 19.83
C ILE A 112 -38.72 -19.44 20.04
N PRO A 113 -37.86 -20.37 19.56
CA PRO A 113 -36.41 -20.29 19.77
C PRO A 113 -35.69 -19.59 18.61
N PRO A 114 -34.60 -18.86 18.89
CA PRO A 114 -33.45 -18.87 17.99
C PRO A 114 -32.21 -19.42 18.72
N SER A 115 -31.93 -20.67 18.36
CA SER A 115 -30.64 -21.34 18.22
C SER A 115 -29.38 -20.56 18.67
N ASP A 116 -28.74 -21.11 19.70
CA ASP A 116 -27.30 -21.18 19.96
C ASP A 116 -26.39 -20.24 19.14
N ALA A 117 -26.16 -19.04 19.67
CA ALA A 117 -24.89 -18.35 19.49
C ALA A 117 -23.85 -19.00 20.41
N ALA A 118 -23.34 -20.16 19.99
CA ALA A 118 -22.19 -20.79 20.59
C ALA A 118 -20.97 -19.87 20.46
N ARG A 119 -20.71 -19.14 21.54
CA ARG A 119 -19.41 -18.81 22.14
C ARG A 119 -18.20 -19.25 21.29
N ALA A 120 -17.86 -18.49 20.26
CA ALA A 120 -16.58 -18.63 19.59
C ALA A 120 -15.53 -17.89 20.43
N THR A 121 -14.77 -18.66 21.21
CA THR A 121 -13.44 -18.28 21.71
C THR A 121 -12.60 -17.66 20.59
N PRO A 122 -11.63 -16.77 20.87
CA PRO A 122 -10.78 -16.16 19.85
C PRO A 122 -9.79 -17.18 19.30
N GLY A 123 -10.30 -18.12 18.51
CA GLY A 123 -9.51 -18.99 17.68
C GLY A 123 -8.90 -18.13 16.60
N ARG A 124 -7.59 -17.86 16.74
CA ARG A 124 -6.65 -17.47 15.69
C ARG A 124 -7.36 -16.99 14.43
N ALA A 125 -7.71 -15.70 14.39
CA ALA A 125 -8.36 -15.09 13.25
C ALA A 125 -7.63 -15.52 11.98
N HIS A 126 -8.24 -16.43 11.22
CA HIS A 126 -7.74 -16.79 9.91
C HIS A 126 -7.62 -15.48 9.16
N SER A 127 -6.39 -15.09 8.83
CA SER A 127 -6.06 -13.88 8.08
C SER A 127 -7.10 -13.70 6.98
N ARG A 128 -8.03 -12.77 7.20
CA ARG A 128 -9.16 -12.56 6.30
C ARG A 128 -8.54 -12.26 4.94
N ALA A 129 -8.83 -13.11 3.95
CA ALA A 129 -8.27 -12.95 2.63
C ALA A 129 -8.50 -11.51 2.16
N LYS A 130 -7.43 -10.79 1.84
CA LYS A 130 -7.53 -9.39 1.42
C LYS A 130 -8.47 -9.29 0.20
N PRO A 131 -9.55 -8.50 0.27
CA PRO A 131 -10.46 -8.31 -0.84
C PRO A 131 -9.78 -7.47 -1.93
N LEU A 132 -10.32 -7.54 -3.15
CA LEU A 132 -9.73 -6.88 -4.30
C LEU A 132 -9.86 -5.35 -4.20
N ALA A 133 -10.97 -4.84 -3.64
CA ALA A 133 -11.17 -3.41 -3.40
C ALA A 133 -10.10 -2.81 -2.45
N SER A 134 -9.56 -3.59 -1.51
CA SER A 134 -8.45 -3.11 -0.67
C SER A 134 -7.18 -2.86 -1.47
N VAL A 135 -6.89 -3.69 -2.49
CA VAL A 135 -5.73 -3.51 -3.36
C VAL A 135 -5.88 -2.25 -4.23
N TRP A 136 -7.11 -1.98 -4.71
CA TRP A 136 -7.43 -0.75 -5.42
C TRP A 136 -7.19 0.49 -4.57
N TYR A 137 -7.72 0.51 -3.35
CA TYR A 137 -7.55 1.64 -2.44
C TYR A 137 -6.08 1.85 -2.06
N GLU A 138 -5.35 0.78 -1.71
CA GLU A 138 -3.91 0.84 -1.40
C GLU A 138 -3.09 1.40 -2.59
N TRP A 139 -3.55 1.22 -3.84
CA TRP A 139 -2.86 1.69 -5.03
C TRP A 139 -2.91 3.22 -5.22
N PHE A 140 -4.05 3.83 -4.89
CA PHE A 140 -4.28 5.27 -5.09
C PHE A 140 -3.96 6.12 -3.86
N LEU A 141 -3.68 5.49 -2.72
CA LEU A 141 -3.17 6.19 -1.56
C LEU A 141 -1.73 6.71 -1.77
N PRO A 142 -1.35 7.82 -1.12
CA PRO A 142 0.04 8.23 -1.03
C PRO A 142 0.90 7.05 -0.55
N ALA A 143 1.90 6.68 -1.35
CA ALA A 143 2.71 5.52 -1.06
C ALA A 143 3.46 5.72 0.27
N LEU A 144 3.19 4.87 1.26
CA LEU A 144 4.02 4.78 2.47
C LEU A 144 5.48 4.52 2.05
N PRO A 145 6.49 5.12 2.72
CA PRO A 145 7.91 4.99 2.35
C PRO A 145 8.39 3.55 2.12
N ASN A 146 7.75 2.59 2.80
CA ASN A 146 8.12 1.17 2.77
C ASN A 146 7.24 0.31 1.81
N ALA A 147 6.14 0.84 1.28
CA ALA A 147 5.19 0.05 0.47
C ALA A 147 5.78 -0.40 -0.89
N ARG A 148 6.76 0.35 -1.43
CA ARG A 148 7.42 0.04 -2.71
C ARG A 148 8.67 -0.84 -2.58
N GLN A 149 9.09 -1.19 -1.35
CA GLN A 149 10.30 -2.00 -1.13
C GLN A 149 10.15 -3.43 -1.63
N ASN A 150 8.94 -3.99 -1.56
CA ASN A 150 8.66 -5.32 -2.10
C ASN A 150 8.22 -5.24 -3.57
N ARG A 151 9.20 -5.27 -4.48
CA ARG A 151 8.97 -5.21 -5.94
C ARG A 151 7.98 -6.25 -6.44
N ARG A 152 8.01 -7.46 -5.88
CA ARG A 152 7.08 -8.55 -6.25
C ARG A 152 5.64 -8.20 -5.88
N ARG A 153 5.40 -7.79 -4.63
CA ARG A 153 4.06 -7.40 -4.19
C ARG A 153 3.54 -6.19 -4.97
N HIS A 154 4.40 -5.22 -5.26
CA HIS A 154 4.04 -4.08 -6.08
C HIS A 154 3.60 -4.50 -7.49
N HIS A 155 4.32 -5.43 -8.13
CA HIS A 155 3.93 -5.96 -9.44
C HIS A 155 2.60 -6.73 -9.37
N GLU A 156 2.38 -7.54 -8.34
CA GLU A 156 1.12 -8.25 -8.13
C GLU A 156 -0.05 -7.28 -7.95
N CYS A 157 0.11 -6.22 -7.15
CA CYS A 157 -0.89 -5.15 -7.01
C CYS A 157 -1.14 -4.40 -8.33
N LYS A 158 -0.07 -4.06 -9.07
CA LYS A 158 -0.17 -3.39 -10.37
C LYS A 158 -1.01 -4.21 -11.35
N VAL A 159 -0.76 -5.52 -11.43
CA VAL A 159 -1.51 -6.43 -12.29
C VAL A 159 -2.97 -6.55 -11.84
N ALA A 160 -3.22 -6.63 -10.53
CA ALA A 160 -4.58 -6.66 -9.99
C ALA A 160 -5.37 -5.40 -10.39
N VAL A 161 -4.78 -4.22 -10.21
CA VAL A 161 -5.38 -2.93 -10.57
C VAL A 161 -5.65 -2.84 -12.06
N SER A 162 -4.72 -3.29 -12.93
CA SER A 162 -4.96 -3.36 -14.38
C SER A 162 -6.18 -4.20 -14.72
N PHE A 163 -6.38 -5.35 -14.05
CA PHE A 163 -7.60 -6.14 -14.25
C PHE A 163 -8.83 -5.42 -13.72
N MET A 164 -8.79 -4.80 -12.54
CA MET A 164 -9.94 -4.07 -12.00
C MET A 164 -10.46 -2.98 -12.95
N ARG A 165 -9.55 -2.28 -13.63
CA ARG A 165 -9.93 -1.21 -14.58
C ARG A 165 -10.75 -1.70 -15.76
N ILE A 166 -10.43 -2.87 -16.32
CA ILE A 166 -11.17 -3.39 -17.47
C ILE A 166 -12.59 -3.85 -17.10
N PHE A 167 -12.87 -4.04 -15.80
CA PHE A 167 -14.19 -4.37 -15.28
C PHE A 167 -14.98 -3.13 -14.82
N LEU A 168 -14.53 -1.92 -15.17
CA LEU A 168 -15.27 -0.68 -14.92
C LEU A 168 -15.98 -0.21 -16.20
N PRO A 169 -17.28 -0.51 -16.35
CA PRO A 169 -18.02 -0.34 -17.60
C PRO A 169 -18.17 1.12 -18.05
N MET A 170 -18.16 2.05 -17.09
CA MET A 170 -18.32 3.49 -17.32
C MET A 170 -17.01 4.28 -17.19
N GLY A 171 -15.90 3.58 -16.99
CA GLY A 171 -14.63 4.21 -16.63
C GLY A 171 -14.55 4.49 -15.13
N TYR A 172 -13.58 5.31 -14.75
CA TYR A 172 -13.34 5.70 -13.37
C TYR A 172 -12.67 7.06 -13.32
N ASP A 173 -12.92 7.80 -12.25
CA ASP A 173 -12.32 9.11 -12.01
C ASP A 173 -11.62 9.12 -10.65
N VAL A 174 -10.34 9.47 -10.69
CA VAL A 174 -9.44 9.59 -9.53
C VAL A 174 -9.04 11.05 -9.31
N THR A 175 -9.48 11.96 -10.19
CA THR A 175 -9.09 13.37 -10.18
C THR A 175 -10.06 14.24 -9.39
N GLY A 176 -9.56 15.31 -8.77
CA GLY A 176 -10.35 16.29 -7.99
C GLY A 176 -9.87 16.45 -6.54
N GLU A 177 -10.63 17.22 -5.75
CA GLU A 177 -10.37 17.47 -4.33
C GLU A 177 -10.27 16.17 -3.51
N GLU A 178 -9.38 16.14 -2.52
CA GLU A 178 -8.98 14.90 -1.80
C GLU A 178 -10.16 14.17 -1.14
N SER A 179 -11.14 14.92 -0.64
CA SER A 179 -12.36 14.37 -0.03
C SER A 179 -13.24 13.64 -1.04
N ASP A 180 -13.50 14.25 -2.20
CA ASP A 180 -14.38 13.69 -3.24
C ASP A 180 -13.67 12.62 -4.07
N ALA A 181 -12.35 12.75 -4.24
CA ALA A 181 -11.51 11.73 -4.87
C ALA A 181 -11.54 10.43 -4.06
N LYS A 182 -11.43 10.49 -2.73
CA LYS A 182 -11.45 9.29 -1.86
C LYS A 182 -12.76 8.51 -2.00
N GLY A 183 -13.91 9.21 -2.01
CA GLY A 183 -15.23 8.58 -2.20
C GLY A 183 -15.33 7.83 -3.53
N ARG A 184 -14.91 8.47 -4.63
CA ARG A 184 -14.89 7.88 -5.98
C ARG A 184 -13.93 6.70 -6.10
N ILE A 185 -12.73 6.80 -5.53
CA ILE A 185 -11.76 5.68 -5.50
C ILE A 185 -12.36 4.47 -4.80
N LEU A 186 -13.01 4.67 -3.66
CA LEU A 186 -13.64 3.58 -2.90
C LEU A 186 -14.83 2.96 -3.64
N SER A 187 -15.69 3.78 -4.26
CA SER A 187 -16.83 3.28 -5.02
C SER A 187 -16.39 2.52 -6.26
N SER A 188 -15.48 3.06 -7.07
CA SER A 188 -14.93 2.37 -8.25
C SER A 188 -14.21 1.07 -7.86
N GLY A 189 -13.48 1.05 -6.74
CA GLY A 189 -12.84 -0.18 -6.26
C GLY A 189 -13.83 -1.29 -5.92
N ARG A 190 -14.95 -0.95 -5.26
CA ARG A 190 -16.03 -1.89 -4.93
C ARG A 190 -16.80 -2.34 -6.16
N GLU A 191 -17.09 -1.42 -7.07
CA GLU A 191 -17.77 -1.71 -8.34
C GLU A 191 -16.95 -2.69 -9.18
N ALA A 192 -15.65 -2.44 -9.34
CA ALA A 192 -14.75 -3.33 -10.06
C ALA A 192 -14.70 -4.74 -9.43
N GLU A 193 -14.62 -4.82 -8.10
CA GLU A 193 -14.65 -6.11 -7.39
C GLU A 193 -15.97 -6.86 -7.60
N ALA A 194 -17.11 -6.17 -7.47
CA ALA A 194 -18.43 -6.75 -7.70
C ALA A 194 -18.58 -7.27 -9.13
N ASN A 195 -18.15 -6.49 -10.13
CA ASN A 195 -18.21 -6.87 -11.54
C ASN A 195 -17.31 -8.09 -11.85
N ILE A 196 -16.13 -8.17 -11.24
CA ILE A 196 -15.25 -9.34 -11.37
C ILE A 196 -15.90 -10.58 -10.75
N LEU A 197 -16.44 -10.46 -9.54
CA LEU A 197 -17.07 -11.59 -8.86
C LEU A 197 -18.30 -12.09 -9.63
N ALA A 198 -19.15 -11.19 -10.11
CA ALA A 198 -20.30 -11.53 -10.95
C ALA A 198 -19.88 -12.23 -12.25
N PHE A 199 -18.80 -11.75 -12.90
CA PHE A 199 -18.27 -12.37 -14.11
C PHE A 199 -17.69 -13.78 -13.85
N LEU A 200 -17.05 -13.99 -12.71
CA LEU A 200 -16.52 -15.30 -12.33
C LEU A 200 -17.64 -16.27 -11.94
N GLU A 201 -18.66 -15.79 -11.25
CA GLU A 201 -19.86 -16.56 -10.89
C GLU A 201 -20.63 -17.02 -12.12
N ALA A 202 -20.80 -16.14 -13.12
CA ALA A 202 -21.39 -16.48 -14.42
C ALA A 202 -20.63 -17.59 -15.17
N LYS A 203 -19.34 -17.81 -14.83
CA LYS A 203 -18.50 -18.88 -15.38
C LYS A 203 -18.32 -20.06 -14.41
N ASN A 204 -19.11 -20.12 -13.33
CA ASN A 204 -19.06 -21.13 -12.27
C ASN A 204 -17.70 -21.22 -11.54
N ILE A 205 -16.95 -20.12 -11.46
CA ILE A 205 -15.64 -20.08 -10.78
C ILE A 205 -15.80 -19.45 -9.39
N LYS A 206 -15.63 -20.26 -8.34
CA LYS A 206 -15.69 -19.80 -6.93
C LYS A 206 -14.33 -19.30 -6.44
N ALA A 207 -13.93 -18.09 -6.86
CA ALA A 207 -12.71 -17.43 -6.36
C ALA A 207 -13.05 -16.30 -5.38
N LYS A 208 -12.44 -16.31 -4.18
CA LYS A 208 -12.75 -15.34 -3.11
C LYS A 208 -11.57 -14.48 -2.64
N SER A 209 -10.33 -14.92 -2.87
CA SER A 209 -9.13 -14.17 -2.46
C SER A 209 -8.56 -13.38 -3.64
N HIS A 210 -7.98 -12.19 -3.40
CA HIS A 210 -7.37 -11.41 -4.49
C HIS A 210 -6.35 -12.21 -5.30
N GLY A 211 -5.49 -13.01 -4.64
CA GLY A 211 -4.47 -13.81 -5.30
C GLY A 211 -5.05 -14.90 -6.20
N THR A 212 -6.11 -15.58 -5.74
CA THR A 212 -6.84 -16.58 -6.55
C THR A 212 -7.54 -15.92 -7.73
N ILE A 213 -8.21 -14.79 -7.50
CA ILE A 213 -8.92 -14.02 -8.54
C ILE A 213 -7.93 -13.59 -9.63
N VAL A 214 -6.80 -12.96 -9.27
CA VAL A 214 -5.76 -12.55 -10.24
C VAL A 214 -5.20 -13.75 -10.99
N LYS A 215 -4.99 -14.90 -10.34
CA LYS A 215 -4.51 -16.12 -11.01
C LYS A 215 -5.51 -16.62 -12.07
N VAL A 216 -6.81 -16.60 -11.76
CA VAL A 216 -7.87 -16.97 -12.73
C VAL A 216 -7.92 -15.96 -13.88
N LEU A 217 -7.89 -14.66 -13.59
CA LEU A 217 -7.94 -13.61 -14.61
C LEU A 217 -6.72 -13.67 -15.55
N LYS A 218 -5.53 -13.97 -15.04
CA LYS A 218 -4.34 -14.22 -15.88
C LYS A 218 -4.54 -15.39 -16.86
N ARG A 219 -5.13 -16.49 -16.39
CA ARG A 219 -5.43 -17.64 -17.25
C ARG A 219 -6.45 -17.27 -18.34
N MET A 220 -7.52 -16.58 -17.94
CA MET A 220 -8.56 -16.14 -18.87
C MET A 220 -8.07 -15.11 -19.88
N HIS A 221 -7.13 -14.25 -19.48
CA HIS A 221 -6.45 -13.33 -20.38
C HIS A 221 -5.67 -14.10 -21.44
N ALA A 222 -4.87 -15.11 -21.05
CA ALA A 222 -4.13 -15.95 -21.97
C ALA A 222 -5.05 -16.73 -22.94
N GLU A 223 -6.25 -17.13 -22.49
CA GLU A 223 -7.27 -17.77 -23.33
C GLU A 223 -8.05 -16.78 -24.22
N GLY A 224 -7.82 -15.47 -24.10
CA GLY A 224 -8.55 -14.43 -24.83
C GLY A 224 -9.98 -14.17 -24.34
N LYS A 225 -10.40 -14.77 -23.22
CA LYS A 225 -11.76 -14.63 -22.65
C LYS A 225 -12.05 -13.25 -22.04
N LEU A 226 -11.04 -12.38 -21.96
CA LEU A 226 -11.16 -11.00 -21.47
C LEU A 226 -11.04 -9.96 -22.61
N ASN A 227 -10.98 -10.40 -23.88
CA ASN A 227 -10.73 -9.51 -25.01
C ASN A 227 -11.82 -8.45 -25.17
N GLU A 228 -13.08 -8.79 -24.95
CA GLU A 228 -14.20 -7.85 -25.04
C GLU A 228 -14.09 -6.74 -23.99
N GLN A 229 -13.79 -7.10 -22.75
CA GLN A 229 -13.61 -6.17 -21.63
C GLN A 229 -12.39 -5.26 -21.89
N ILE A 230 -11.30 -5.82 -22.43
CA ILE A 230 -10.12 -5.05 -22.82
C ILE A 230 -10.44 -4.05 -23.95
N SER A 231 -11.14 -4.48 -25.00
CA SER A 231 -11.52 -3.61 -26.11
C SER A 231 -12.44 -2.47 -25.65
N ARG A 232 -13.42 -2.78 -24.79
CA ARG A 232 -14.29 -1.77 -24.18
C ARG A 232 -13.50 -0.75 -23.38
N TYR A 233 -12.58 -1.21 -22.54
CA TYR A 233 -11.71 -0.33 -21.76
C TYR A 233 -10.84 0.57 -22.65
N GLN A 234 -10.26 0.02 -23.72
CA GLN A 234 -9.46 0.80 -24.67
C GLN A 234 -10.29 1.89 -25.36
N LYS A 235 -11.55 1.61 -25.71
CA LYS A 235 -12.48 2.61 -26.26
C LYS A 235 -12.78 3.72 -25.23
N LEU A 236 -13.08 3.36 -23.98
CA LEU A 236 -13.31 4.34 -22.91
C LEU A 236 -12.09 5.23 -22.63
N HIS A 237 -10.89 4.66 -22.75
CA HIS A 237 -9.63 5.41 -22.61
C HIS A 237 -9.42 6.39 -23.78
N GLN A 238 -9.79 6.02 -25.00
CA GLN A 238 -9.75 6.93 -26.16
C GLN A 238 -10.78 8.06 -26.03
N GLU A 239 -11.94 7.79 -25.42
CA GLU A 239 -13.00 8.76 -25.15
C GLU A 239 -12.70 9.70 -23.96
N GLY A 240 -11.56 9.55 -23.28
CA GLY A 240 -11.19 10.38 -22.12
C GLY A 240 -11.99 10.09 -20.84
N LYS A 241 -12.76 9.00 -20.79
CA LYS A 241 -13.56 8.58 -19.61
C LYS A 241 -12.78 7.72 -18.62
N ALA A 242 -11.58 7.29 -18.98
CA ALA A 242 -10.60 6.68 -18.09
C ALA A 242 -9.43 7.65 -17.93
N VAL A 243 -9.63 8.68 -17.11
CA VAL A 243 -8.64 9.75 -16.90
C VAL A 243 -7.53 9.20 -16.01
N GLU A 244 -6.33 9.00 -16.58
CA GLU A 244 -5.14 8.73 -15.78
C GLU A 244 -3.90 9.44 -16.32
N GLY A 245 -3.14 10.07 -15.42
CA GLY A 245 -1.84 10.69 -15.68
C GLY A 245 -0.64 9.73 -15.58
N SER A 246 -0.84 8.41 -15.57
CA SER A 246 0.27 7.44 -15.46
C SER A 246 0.07 6.18 -16.29
N PRO A 247 1.01 5.81 -17.17
CA PRO A 247 0.90 4.61 -17.99
C PRO A 247 1.10 3.35 -17.12
N LEU A 248 0.00 2.73 -16.69
CA LEU A 248 0.06 1.38 -16.11
C LEU A 248 0.18 0.30 -17.19
N HIS A 249 0.32 -0.95 -16.76
CA HIS A 249 0.46 -2.12 -17.65
C HIS A 249 -0.76 -2.19 -18.56
N VAL A 250 -0.58 -1.85 -19.84
CA VAL A 250 -1.64 -1.92 -20.85
C VAL A 250 -1.89 -3.38 -21.16
N LEU A 251 -3.05 -3.90 -20.74
CA LEU A 251 -3.51 -5.21 -21.17
C LEU A 251 -3.85 -5.11 -22.67
N LYS A 252 -3.20 -5.94 -23.47
CA LYS A 252 -3.50 -6.09 -24.90
C LYS A 252 -4.46 -7.27 -25.11
N PRO A 253 -5.39 -7.21 -26.08
CA PRO A 253 -6.18 -8.37 -26.48
C PRO A 253 -5.25 -9.51 -26.89
N CYS A 254 -5.57 -10.73 -26.46
CA CYS A 254 -4.86 -11.92 -26.92
C CYS A 254 -5.36 -12.30 -28.32
N ASN A 255 -4.45 -12.39 -29.29
CA ASN A 255 -4.77 -12.84 -30.64
C ASN A 255 -4.70 -14.37 -30.69
N ASN A 256 -5.85 -15.04 -30.66
CA ASN A 256 -5.92 -16.51 -30.67
C ASN A 256 -5.68 -17.11 -32.07
N GLN A 257 -5.26 -16.32 -33.07
CA GLN A 257 -4.99 -16.83 -34.42
C GLN A 257 -3.65 -17.59 -34.56
N SER A 258 -2.77 -17.57 -33.56
CA SER A 258 -1.49 -18.30 -33.62
C SER A 258 -1.52 -19.72 -33.04
N THR A 259 -2.67 -20.25 -32.61
CA THR A 259 -2.76 -21.63 -32.08
C THR A 259 -3.37 -22.65 -33.06
N MET A 260 -3.61 -22.26 -34.32
CA MET A 260 -4.13 -23.15 -35.38
C MET A 260 -3.15 -23.37 -36.54
N LEU A 261 -1.85 -23.21 -36.32
CA LEU A 261 -0.82 -23.60 -37.28
C LEU A 261 0.33 -24.26 -36.52
N PHE A 262 0.25 -25.59 -36.44
CA PHE A 262 1.33 -26.60 -36.37
C PHE A 262 0.79 -27.88 -35.72
N LYS A 263 -0.11 -28.53 -36.46
CA LYS A 263 -0.22 -30.00 -36.50
C LYS A 263 -0.31 -30.39 -37.97
N CYS A 264 0.83 -30.73 -38.54
CA CYS A 264 1.05 -31.74 -39.56
C CYS A 264 2.46 -32.26 -39.31
#